data_AF-A0A1F5PJZ2-F1
#
_entry.id   AF-A0A1F5PJZ2-F1
#
_cell.length_a   1.000
_cell.length_b   1.000
_cell.length_c   1.000
_cell.angle_alpha   90.00
_cell.angle_beta   90.00
_cell.angle_gamma   90.00
#
_symmetry.space_group_name_H-M   'P 1'
#
loop_
_entity.id
_entity.type
_entity.pdbx_description
1 polymer ?
#
loop_
_entity_poly.entity_id
_entity_poly.type
_entity_poly.pdbx_seq_one_letter_code
_entity_poly.pdbx_strand_id
1 'polypeptide(L)'
;MIMGFEFLLVGEPVFPRQLESSDERFPSPPTSAQFAVDLRRRVDRVETLQEALRFEYISILAALREMGPEFRIVYGHPEDVDKTTLGMALSLGCRLAGVGPDFFPGGTIYPRDLAMRAGKVNLINSGWTRLLRSSVELIASPFGEGGRTLATGNTILVGERIIEHEGKSRWVNPDDLAPLHAAGLQVGILPLPVAVFCTMEGVTDRVFFNDHWDRYACLVTGRDGGKHLILDPCVMTAAWVDVERKSWALVNPADSEKVIRTVCEPLGVTVHRLPGLEVPYALNLIQLADGRILMTGGDDIARGVLEELVGTNQVFTTEAPICHYPVFAQAGIRCLVSEAPPVFKRRV
;
A
#
# COMPACT_ATOMS: atom_id res chain seq x y z
N MET A 1 19.60 15.14 16.92
CA MET A 1 18.85 13.96 17.41
C MET A 1 17.68 13.77 16.46
N ILE A 2 17.69 12.73 15.63
CA ILE A 2 16.58 12.45 14.69
C ILE A 2 15.53 11.72 15.52
N MET A 3 14.36 12.34 15.75
CA MET A 3 13.24 11.64 16.37
C MET A 3 12.79 10.55 15.38
N GLY A 4 13.23 9.31 15.62
CA GLY A 4 12.69 8.14 14.95
C GLY A 4 11.24 7.92 15.38
N PHE A 5 10.48 7.19 14.56
CA PHE A 5 9.15 6.74 14.92
C PHE A 5 9.17 6.00 16.25
N GLU A 6 8.16 6.26 17.09
CA GLU A 6 8.02 5.55 18.36
C GLU A 6 7.43 4.15 18.18
N PHE A 7 6.60 3.93 17.15
CA PHE A 7 5.90 2.66 16.86
C PHE A 7 5.26 2.65 15.44
N LEU A 8 4.77 1.48 15.01
CA LEU A 8 3.94 1.31 13.81
C LEU A 8 2.45 1.43 14.14
N LEU A 9 1.67 2.05 13.26
CA LEU A 9 0.22 1.99 13.26
C LEU A 9 -0.24 0.76 12.47
N VAL A 10 -1.19 0.03 13.04
CA VAL A 10 -1.96 -1.00 12.35
C VAL A 10 -3.41 -0.55 12.24
N GLY A 11 -4.03 -0.77 11.09
CA GLY A 11 -5.39 -0.33 10.82
C GLY A 11 -6.44 -0.96 11.74
N GLU A 12 -7.58 -0.30 11.90
CA GLU A 12 -8.72 -0.86 12.63
C GLU A 12 -9.21 -2.16 11.96
N PRO A 13 -9.53 -3.22 12.73
CA PRO A 13 -10.08 -4.44 12.16
C PRO A 13 -11.58 -4.23 11.86
N VAL A 14 -11.87 -3.58 10.75
CA VAL A 14 -13.21 -3.36 10.21
C VAL A 14 -13.40 -4.30 9.01
N PHE A 15 -14.44 -5.15 9.07
CA PHE A 15 -14.70 -6.16 8.05
C PHE A 15 -16.04 -5.94 7.35
N PRO A 16 -16.19 -6.36 6.08
CA PRO A 16 -17.47 -6.36 5.39
C PRO A 16 -18.56 -7.06 6.20
N ARG A 17 -19.75 -6.44 6.26
CA ARG A 17 -20.95 -6.99 6.94
C ARG A 17 -21.93 -7.67 5.98
N GLN A 18 -21.66 -7.55 4.68
CA GLN A 18 -22.43 -8.18 3.62
C GLN A 18 -21.47 -8.55 2.48
N LEU A 19 -21.85 -9.54 1.69
CA LEU A 19 -21.17 -9.81 0.42
C LEU A 19 -21.67 -8.82 -0.64
N GLU A 20 -20.76 -8.37 -1.48
CA GLU A 20 -21.08 -7.60 -2.69
C GLU A 20 -22.03 -8.41 -3.59
N SER A 21 -22.88 -7.71 -4.34
CA SER A 21 -23.83 -8.37 -5.24
C SER A 21 -23.11 -9.06 -6.41
N SER A 22 -23.73 -10.09 -7.02
CA SER A 22 -23.13 -10.81 -8.15
C SER A 22 -22.83 -9.94 -9.37
N ASP A 23 -23.58 -8.84 -9.51
CA ASP A 23 -23.53 -7.91 -10.64
C ASP A 23 -22.49 -6.80 -10.43
N GLU A 24 -21.85 -6.78 -9.25
CA GLU A 24 -20.89 -5.76 -8.87
C GLU A 24 -19.55 -5.99 -9.55
N ARG A 25 -19.02 -4.93 -10.16
CA ARG A 25 -17.69 -4.94 -10.76
C ARG A 25 -16.67 -4.61 -9.69
N PHE A 26 -15.63 -5.42 -9.61
CA PHE A 26 -14.52 -5.15 -8.70
C PHE A 26 -13.20 -5.05 -9.46
N PRO A 27 -12.32 -4.12 -9.05
CA PRO A 27 -11.02 -3.94 -9.65
C PRO A 27 -9.97 -4.94 -9.15
N SER A 28 -9.06 -5.39 -10.03
CA SER A 28 -7.87 -6.15 -9.63
C SER A 28 -6.67 -5.87 -10.54
N PRO A 29 -5.43 -5.88 -10.03
CA PRO A 29 -4.25 -6.01 -10.88
C PRO A 29 -4.38 -7.20 -11.84
N PRO A 30 -3.88 -7.08 -13.09
CA PRO A 30 -4.03 -8.12 -14.11
C PRO A 30 -3.56 -9.49 -13.64
N THR A 31 -2.41 -9.55 -12.95
CA THR A 31 -1.81 -10.81 -12.45
C THR A 31 -2.72 -11.55 -11.47
N SER A 32 -3.46 -10.83 -10.63
CA SER A 32 -4.31 -11.42 -9.59
C SER A 32 -5.78 -11.51 -9.97
N ALA A 33 -6.16 -11.06 -11.18
CA ALA A 33 -7.56 -10.88 -11.58
C ALA A 33 -8.35 -12.19 -11.54
N GLN A 34 -7.79 -13.27 -12.10
CA GLN A 34 -8.46 -14.58 -12.10
C GLN A 34 -8.54 -15.16 -10.69
N PHE A 35 -7.49 -15.02 -9.89
CA PHE A 35 -7.49 -15.43 -8.48
C PHE A 35 -8.62 -14.73 -7.71
N ALA A 36 -8.79 -13.43 -7.89
CA ALA A 36 -9.84 -12.65 -7.23
C ALA A 36 -11.25 -13.13 -7.60
N VAL A 37 -11.49 -13.46 -8.88
CA VAL A 37 -12.75 -14.06 -9.35
C VAL A 37 -12.98 -15.41 -8.70
N ASP A 38 -11.98 -16.29 -8.72
CA ASP A 38 -12.11 -17.65 -8.19
C ASP A 38 -12.32 -17.66 -6.67
N LEU A 39 -11.66 -16.76 -5.93
CA LEU A 39 -11.86 -16.63 -4.50
C LEU A 39 -13.27 -16.10 -4.18
N ARG A 40 -13.73 -15.06 -4.89
CA ARG A 40 -15.09 -14.52 -4.71
C ARG A 40 -16.18 -15.55 -4.99
N ARG A 41 -15.98 -16.43 -5.97
CA ARG A 41 -16.91 -17.54 -6.25
C ARG A 41 -16.97 -18.60 -5.16
N ARG A 42 -15.88 -18.78 -4.40
CA ARG A 42 -15.81 -19.78 -3.32
C ARG A 42 -16.40 -19.27 -2.00
N VAL A 43 -16.38 -17.96 -1.79
CA VAL A 43 -16.94 -17.32 -0.60
C VAL A 43 -18.43 -17.11 -0.80
N ASP A 44 -19.24 -17.99 -0.23
CA ASP A 44 -20.70 -17.99 -0.33
C ASP A 44 -21.40 -17.31 0.86
N ARG A 45 -20.67 -17.06 1.95
CA ARG A 45 -21.20 -16.52 3.20
C ARG A 45 -20.30 -15.45 3.80
N VAL A 46 -20.92 -14.40 4.36
CA VAL A 46 -20.19 -13.32 5.03
C VAL A 46 -19.46 -13.80 6.29
N GLU A 47 -20.00 -14.79 7.01
CA GLU A 47 -19.34 -15.31 8.21
C GLU A 47 -17.99 -15.97 7.87
N THR A 48 -17.97 -16.77 6.79
CA THR A 48 -16.74 -17.40 6.27
C THR A 48 -15.71 -16.35 5.85
N LEU A 49 -16.15 -15.29 5.16
CA LEU A 49 -15.27 -14.18 4.80
C LEU A 49 -14.68 -13.49 6.03
N GLN A 50 -15.52 -13.18 7.01
CA GLN A 50 -15.07 -12.52 8.24
C GLN A 50 -14.06 -13.40 8.97
N GLU A 51 -14.32 -14.69 9.17
CA GLU A 51 -13.36 -15.61 9.79
C GLU A 51 -12.00 -15.62 9.08
N ALA A 52 -12.00 -15.64 7.74
CA ALA A 52 -10.77 -15.56 6.96
C ALA A 52 -10.04 -14.22 7.14
N LEU A 53 -10.74 -13.09 7.10
CA LEU A 53 -10.16 -11.76 7.35
C LEU A 53 -9.63 -11.62 8.78
N ARG A 54 -10.33 -12.19 9.78
CA ARG A 54 -9.87 -12.23 11.18
C ARG A 54 -8.54 -12.98 11.26
N PHE A 55 -8.46 -14.16 10.64
CA PHE A 55 -7.25 -14.97 10.63
C PHE A 55 -6.08 -14.25 9.96
N GLU A 56 -6.28 -13.73 8.74
CA GLU A 56 -5.25 -12.97 8.01
C GLU A 56 -4.74 -11.76 8.81
N TYR A 57 -5.65 -11.00 9.43
CA TYR A 57 -5.28 -9.85 10.27
C TYR A 57 -4.43 -10.27 11.47
N ILE A 58 -4.82 -11.34 12.18
CA ILE A 58 -4.06 -11.85 13.31
C ILE A 58 -2.70 -12.40 12.87
N SER A 59 -2.59 -13.02 11.70
CA SER A 59 -1.30 -13.46 11.14
C SER A 59 -0.35 -12.29 10.88
N ILE A 60 -0.87 -11.13 10.42
CA ILE A 60 -0.06 -9.89 10.30
C ILE A 60 0.44 -9.44 11.67
N LEU A 61 -0.44 -9.40 12.68
CA LEU A 61 -0.04 -8.99 14.03
C LEU A 61 0.98 -9.93 14.67
N ALA A 62 0.83 -11.23 14.46
CA ALA A 62 1.76 -12.25 14.94
C ALA A 62 3.15 -12.07 14.32
N ALA A 63 3.21 -11.87 13.00
CA ALA A 63 4.48 -11.63 12.30
C ALA A 63 5.15 -10.31 12.74
N LEU A 64 4.37 -9.22 12.91
CA LEU A 64 4.88 -7.98 13.48
C LEU A 64 5.42 -8.20 14.91
N ARG A 65 4.76 -9.01 15.73
CA ARG A 65 5.23 -9.31 17.09
C ARG A 65 6.52 -10.12 17.08
N GLU A 66 6.66 -11.07 16.18
CA GLU A 66 7.89 -11.85 16.00
C GLU A 66 9.06 -10.96 15.56
N MET A 67 8.82 -10.01 14.65
CA MET A 67 9.80 -8.99 14.29
C MET A 67 10.09 -8.05 15.48
N GLY A 68 9.18 -7.87 16.42
CA GLY A 68 9.40 -7.06 17.60
C GLY A 68 9.48 -5.52 17.46
N PRO A 69 9.11 -4.83 16.36
CA PRO A 69 8.82 -3.39 16.47
C PRO A 69 7.68 -3.14 17.47
N GLU A 70 7.67 -1.99 18.14
CA GLU A 70 6.46 -1.52 18.82
C GLU A 70 5.40 -1.22 17.76
N PHE A 71 4.18 -1.71 17.93
CA PHE A 71 3.06 -1.36 17.08
C PHE A 71 1.77 -1.19 17.90
N ARG A 72 0.84 -0.40 17.35
CA ARG A 72 -0.45 -0.08 17.98
C ARG A 72 -1.55 -0.08 16.94
N ILE A 73 -2.73 -0.55 17.33
CA ILE A 73 -3.92 -0.51 16.49
C ILE A 73 -4.51 0.90 16.60
N VAL A 74 -4.67 1.60 15.47
CA VAL A 74 -5.43 2.86 15.42
C VAL A 74 -6.85 2.56 15.88
N TYR A 75 -7.44 3.41 16.72
CA TYR A 75 -8.80 3.16 17.22
C TYR A 75 -9.60 4.45 17.37
N GLY A 76 -10.68 4.59 16.60
CA GLY A 76 -11.59 5.72 16.55
C GLY A 76 -13.06 5.33 16.39
N HIS A 77 -13.37 4.13 15.85
CA HIS A 77 -14.73 3.74 15.45
C HIS A 77 -15.21 2.49 16.21
N PRO A 78 -15.59 2.62 17.49
CA PRO A 78 -15.98 1.47 18.32
C PRO A 78 -17.15 0.68 17.74
N GLU A 79 -18.09 1.31 17.04
CA GLU A 79 -19.30 0.64 16.52
C GLU A 79 -19.02 -0.19 15.25
N ASP A 80 -17.92 0.09 14.55
CA ASP A 80 -17.59 -0.56 13.27
C ASP A 80 -16.58 -1.71 13.43
N VAL A 81 -15.74 -1.63 14.46
CA VAL A 81 -14.66 -2.58 14.74
C VAL A 81 -15.17 -3.97 15.12
N ASP A 82 -14.56 -5.01 14.53
CA ASP A 82 -14.75 -6.40 14.92
C ASP A 82 -14.20 -6.66 16.33
N LYS A 83 -15.12 -6.84 17.29
CA LYS A 83 -14.79 -6.99 18.71
C LYS A 83 -14.01 -8.27 19.01
N THR A 84 -14.25 -9.33 18.25
CA THR A 84 -13.54 -10.62 18.40
C THR A 84 -12.06 -10.43 18.07
N THR A 85 -11.75 -9.89 16.89
CA THR A 85 -10.37 -9.61 16.48
C THR A 85 -9.69 -8.60 17.39
N LEU A 86 -10.39 -7.54 17.81
CA LEU A 86 -9.83 -6.58 18.76
C LEU A 86 -9.47 -7.27 20.09
N GLY A 87 -10.35 -8.11 20.63
CA GLY A 87 -10.08 -8.86 21.85
C GLY A 87 -8.89 -9.82 21.72
N MET A 88 -8.76 -10.51 20.59
CA MET A 88 -7.61 -11.36 20.29
C MET A 88 -6.32 -10.55 20.20
N ALA A 89 -6.33 -9.43 19.49
CA ALA A 89 -5.16 -8.56 19.36
C ALA A 89 -4.69 -8.01 20.72
N LEU A 90 -5.63 -7.55 21.57
CA LEU A 90 -5.31 -7.11 22.93
C LEU A 90 -4.74 -8.25 23.79
N SER A 91 -5.24 -9.47 23.63
CA SER A 91 -4.70 -10.67 24.30
C SER A 91 -3.29 -11.02 23.80
N LEU A 92 -2.97 -10.69 22.56
CA LEU A 92 -1.62 -10.71 21.99
C LEU A 92 -0.77 -9.52 22.45
N GLY A 93 -1.19 -8.75 23.45
CA GLY A 93 -0.42 -7.65 24.02
C GLY A 93 -0.37 -6.38 23.15
N CYS A 94 -1.18 -6.31 22.10
CA CYS A 94 -1.27 -5.11 21.26
C CYS A 94 -1.85 -3.95 22.08
N ARG A 95 -1.37 -2.73 21.80
CA ARG A 95 -1.90 -1.50 22.41
C ARG A 95 -2.70 -0.72 21.40
N LEU A 96 -3.55 0.20 21.89
CA LEU A 96 -4.35 1.07 21.05
C LEU A 96 -3.69 2.45 20.90
N ALA A 97 -3.85 3.05 19.73
CA ALA A 97 -3.56 4.44 19.44
C ALA A 97 -4.90 5.15 19.19
N GLY A 98 -5.50 5.67 20.26
CA GLY A 98 -6.82 6.30 20.21
C GLY A 98 -6.82 7.60 19.41
N VAL A 99 -7.77 7.73 18.49
CA VAL A 99 -8.12 8.97 17.77
C VAL A 99 -9.53 9.42 18.15
N GLY A 100 -9.89 10.67 17.84
CA GLY A 100 -11.24 11.17 18.10
C GLY A 100 -12.29 10.46 17.24
N PRO A 101 -13.56 10.41 17.67
CA PRO A 101 -14.64 9.73 16.94
C PRO A 101 -14.97 10.39 15.58
N ASP A 102 -14.57 11.66 15.39
CA ASP A 102 -14.76 12.39 14.12
C ASP A 102 -13.62 12.12 13.12
N PHE A 103 -12.67 11.23 13.44
CA PHE A 103 -11.60 10.87 12.52
C PHE A 103 -12.19 10.07 11.34
N PHE A 104 -11.59 10.19 10.15
CA PHE A 104 -12.15 9.53 8.98
C PHE A 104 -11.87 8.00 8.99
N PRO A 105 -12.88 7.13 8.82
CA PRO A 105 -12.70 5.67 8.87
C PRO A 105 -11.66 5.11 7.90
N GLY A 106 -11.58 5.64 6.67
CA GLY A 106 -10.58 5.16 5.70
C GLY A 106 -9.14 5.35 6.19
N GLY A 107 -8.87 6.37 7.01
CA GLY A 107 -7.54 6.63 7.56
C GLY A 107 -7.20 5.84 8.81
N THR A 108 -8.20 5.33 9.52
CA THR A 108 -7.98 4.40 10.63
C THR A 108 -7.90 2.96 10.15
N ILE A 109 -8.63 2.59 9.09
CA ILE A 109 -8.57 1.24 8.47
C ILE A 109 -7.31 1.09 7.63
N TYR A 110 -6.91 2.12 6.88
CA TYR A 110 -5.73 2.12 6.02
C TYR A 110 -4.75 3.23 6.44
N PRO A 111 -3.99 3.04 7.54
CA PRO A 111 -3.10 4.08 8.08
C PRO A 111 -1.98 4.48 7.11
N ARG A 112 -1.71 3.67 6.07
CA ARG A 112 -0.80 4.05 4.98
C ARG A 112 -1.32 5.22 4.16
N ASP A 113 -2.61 5.30 3.96
CA ASP A 113 -3.24 6.37 3.20
C ASP A 113 -3.33 7.68 3.99
N LEU A 114 -3.15 7.59 5.31
CA LEU A 114 -3.06 8.73 6.21
C LEU A 114 -1.70 9.41 6.15
N ALA A 115 -0.65 8.62 6.37
CA ALA A 115 0.68 9.14 6.53
C ALA A 115 1.72 8.10 6.15
N MET A 116 2.88 8.60 5.74
CA MET A 116 4.07 7.78 5.53
C MET A 116 5.34 8.61 5.71
N ARG A 117 6.47 7.92 5.87
CA ARG A 117 7.78 8.55 5.85
C ARG A 117 8.43 8.45 4.49
N ALA A 118 9.14 9.50 4.13
CA ALA A 118 10.19 9.47 3.12
C ALA A 118 11.42 10.17 3.69
N GLY A 119 12.52 9.46 3.86
CA GLY A 119 13.77 10.01 4.38
C GLY A 119 13.62 10.59 5.79
N LYS A 120 13.68 11.91 5.92
CA LYS A 120 13.49 12.61 7.21
C LYS A 120 12.13 13.29 7.34
N VAL A 121 11.27 13.20 6.32
CA VAL A 121 9.98 13.88 6.32
C VAL A 121 8.81 12.92 6.51
N ASN A 122 7.77 13.46 7.14
CA ASN A 122 6.47 12.82 7.26
C ASN A 122 5.55 13.44 6.22
N LEU A 123 5.13 12.63 5.25
CA LEU A 123 4.12 12.99 4.28
C LEU A 123 2.75 12.64 4.86
N ILE A 124 1.85 13.61 4.87
CA ILE A 124 0.49 13.42 5.38
C ILE A 124 -0.49 13.75 4.27
N ASN A 125 -1.51 12.93 4.11
CA ASN A 125 -2.56 13.18 3.13
C ASN A 125 -3.18 14.58 3.35
N SER A 126 -3.13 15.41 2.30
CA SER A 126 -3.57 16.81 2.35
C SER A 126 -5.02 16.96 2.79
N GLY A 127 -5.90 16.02 2.44
CA GLY A 127 -7.28 15.99 2.92
C GLY A 127 -7.39 15.92 4.45
N TRP A 128 -6.37 15.39 5.13
CA TRP A 128 -6.41 15.02 6.55
C TRP A 128 -5.46 15.87 7.41
N THR A 129 -4.62 16.68 6.78
CA THR A 129 -3.71 17.63 7.46
C THR A 129 -4.42 18.57 8.44
N ARG A 130 -5.66 18.98 8.14
CA ARG A 130 -6.47 19.85 9.02
C ARG A 130 -6.86 19.18 10.35
N LEU A 131 -6.89 17.85 10.40
CA LEU A 131 -7.30 17.07 11.56
C LEU A 131 -6.12 16.79 12.53
N LEU A 132 -4.89 17.00 12.07
CA LEU A 132 -3.68 16.66 12.81
C LEU A 132 -2.96 17.93 13.30
N ARG A 133 -3.22 18.36 14.53
CA ARG A 133 -2.43 19.42 15.17
C ARG A 133 -1.10 18.83 15.66
N SER A 134 0.02 19.20 15.02
CA SER A 134 1.36 18.69 15.35
C SER A 134 2.35 19.82 15.64
N SER A 135 3.31 19.54 16.53
CA SER A 135 4.49 20.37 16.80
C SER A 135 5.68 20.05 15.89
N VAL A 136 5.53 19.11 14.96
CA VAL A 136 6.53 18.70 13.97
C VAL A 136 6.12 19.22 12.61
N GLU A 137 7.09 19.56 11.76
CA GLU A 137 6.86 19.93 10.36
C GLU A 137 6.11 18.80 9.63
N LEU A 138 4.85 19.06 9.31
CA LEU A 138 4.01 18.18 8.51
C LEU A 138 3.99 18.74 7.09
N ILE A 139 4.49 17.97 6.13
CA ILE A 139 4.34 18.33 4.73
C ILE A 139 3.03 17.70 4.25
N ALA A 140 2.07 18.55 3.88
CA ALA A 140 0.90 18.10 3.15
C ALA A 140 1.38 17.42 1.86
N SER A 141 1.13 16.13 1.71
CA SER A 141 1.44 15.38 0.51
C SER A 141 0.62 15.95 -0.65
N PRO A 142 1.25 16.56 -1.67
CA PRO A 142 0.51 17.00 -2.86
C PRO A 142 0.00 15.78 -3.67
N PHE A 143 0.49 14.58 -3.36
CA PHE A 143 0.11 13.32 -4.03
C PHE A 143 -1.10 12.63 -3.39
N GLY A 144 -1.59 13.12 -2.23
CA GLY A 144 -2.73 12.53 -1.54
C GLY A 144 -2.34 11.35 -0.65
N GLU A 145 -2.88 10.17 -0.94
CA GLU A 145 -2.77 8.94 -0.14
C GLU A 145 -1.40 8.27 -0.28
N GLY A 146 -0.88 7.68 0.81
CA GLY A 146 0.42 7.01 0.82
C GLY A 146 0.48 5.71 0.01
N GLY A 147 -0.64 5.04 -0.29
CA GLY A 147 -0.66 3.89 -1.19
C GLY A 147 -0.25 4.21 -2.64
N ARG A 148 -0.32 5.49 -3.02
CA ARG A 148 0.07 5.99 -4.36
C ARG A 148 1.56 6.20 -4.53
N THR A 149 2.32 6.00 -3.45
CA THR A 149 3.73 6.39 -3.38
C THR A 149 4.58 5.28 -2.79
N LEU A 150 5.75 5.08 -3.40
CA LEU A 150 6.75 4.13 -2.95
C LEU A 150 7.97 4.91 -2.48
N ALA A 151 8.41 4.71 -1.25
CA ALA A 151 9.57 5.42 -0.71
C ALA A 151 10.55 4.45 -0.05
N THR A 152 11.83 4.73 -0.25
CA THR A 152 12.92 4.16 0.55
C THR A 152 14.05 5.16 0.68
N GLY A 153 14.59 5.31 1.89
CA GLY A 153 15.56 6.36 2.18
C GLY A 153 15.03 7.74 1.72
N ASN A 154 15.86 8.50 1.01
CA ASN A 154 15.48 9.79 0.44
C ASN A 154 14.87 9.72 -0.98
N THR A 155 14.62 8.53 -1.53
CA THR A 155 13.95 8.40 -2.84
C THR A 155 12.47 8.14 -2.64
N ILE A 156 11.67 8.83 -3.43
CA ILE A 156 10.24 8.61 -3.54
C ILE A 156 9.85 8.49 -5.02
N LEU A 157 9.06 7.48 -5.31
CA LEU A 157 8.39 7.29 -6.58
C LEU A 157 6.92 7.60 -6.36
N VAL A 158 6.39 8.53 -7.14
CA VAL A 158 5.00 8.98 -7.06
C VAL A 158 4.29 8.59 -8.35
N GLY A 159 3.08 8.06 -8.25
CA GLY A 159 2.24 7.88 -9.42
C GLY A 159 1.95 9.22 -10.09
N GLU A 160 1.92 9.23 -11.42
CA GLU A 160 1.47 10.33 -12.24
C GLU A 160 0.02 10.64 -11.84
N ARG A 161 -0.18 11.70 -11.09
CA ARG A 161 -1.51 12.08 -10.65
C ARG A 161 -2.18 12.89 -11.74
N ILE A 162 -3.36 12.45 -12.16
CA ILE A 162 -4.30 13.32 -12.86
C ILE A 162 -4.96 14.20 -11.79
N ILE A 163 -4.53 15.44 -11.69
CA ILE A 163 -5.14 16.40 -10.76
C ILE A 163 -6.31 17.06 -11.48
N GLU A 164 -7.49 16.99 -10.87
CA GLU A 164 -8.59 17.87 -11.28
C GLU A 164 -8.26 19.30 -10.85
N HIS A 165 -8.00 20.15 -11.83
CA HIS A 165 -7.70 21.56 -11.68
C HIS A 165 -8.67 22.35 -12.56
N GLU A 166 -9.51 23.17 -11.93
CA GLU A 166 -10.50 24.01 -12.62
C GLU A 166 -11.44 23.19 -13.55
N GLY A 167 -11.81 21.98 -13.14
CA GLY A 167 -12.66 21.06 -13.91
C GLY A 167 -11.95 20.31 -15.05
N LYS A 168 -10.62 20.42 -15.15
CA LYS A 168 -9.78 19.70 -16.12
C LYS A 168 -8.76 18.81 -15.44
N SER A 169 -8.34 17.76 -16.16
CA SER A 169 -7.28 16.84 -15.75
C SER A 169 -5.91 17.40 -16.14
N ARG A 170 -4.96 17.58 -15.21
CA ARG A 170 -3.57 18.00 -15.50
C ARG A 170 -2.52 17.05 -14.94
N TRP A 171 -1.35 17.07 -15.57
CA TRP A 171 -0.13 16.41 -15.10
C TRP A 171 0.39 17.03 -13.80
N VAL A 172 1.15 16.23 -13.05
CA VAL A 172 2.03 16.72 -11.99
C VAL A 172 3.06 17.64 -12.62
N ASN A 173 3.13 18.88 -12.16
CA ASN A 173 4.08 19.88 -12.64
C ASN A 173 5.25 20.01 -11.65
N PRO A 174 6.41 20.56 -12.08
CA PRO A 174 7.58 20.71 -11.22
C PRO A 174 7.29 21.46 -9.90
N ASP A 175 6.37 22.43 -9.91
CA ASP A 175 5.97 23.18 -8.72
C ASP A 175 5.29 22.30 -7.66
N ASP A 176 4.57 21.26 -8.09
CA ASP A 176 3.96 20.28 -7.17
C ASP A 176 5.03 19.43 -6.46
N LEU A 177 6.23 19.32 -7.04
CA LEU A 177 7.36 18.57 -6.48
C LEU A 177 8.30 19.44 -5.62
N ALA A 178 8.23 20.76 -5.74
CA ALA A 178 9.15 21.69 -5.09
C ALA A 178 9.26 21.49 -3.56
N PRO A 179 8.17 21.24 -2.81
CA PRO A 179 8.27 20.96 -1.37
C PRO A 179 9.06 19.67 -1.06
N LEU A 180 8.96 18.64 -1.89
CA LEU A 180 9.72 17.39 -1.70
C LEU A 180 11.21 17.61 -1.98
N HIS A 181 11.53 18.34 -3.05
CA HIS A 181 12.92 18.66 -3.39
C HIS A 181 13.56 19.55 -2.32
N ALA A 182 12.82 20.55 -1.81
CA ALA A 182 13.27 21.41 -0.71
C ALA A 182 13.56 20.60 0.57
N ALA A 183 12.85 19.49 0.77
CA ALA A 183 13.08 18.55 1.86
C ALA A 183 14.24 17.56 1.61
N GLY A 184 14.94 17.66 0.47
CA GLY A 184 16.08 16.82 0.11
C GLY A 184 15.70 15.44 -0.45
N LEU A 185 14.46 15.27 -0.93
CA LEU A 185 14.02 14.03 -1.57
C LEU A 185 14.35 14.01 -3.06
N GLN A 186 14.71 12.82 -3.55
CA GLN A 186 14.80 12.50 -4.98
C GLN A 186 13.46 11.93 -5.44
N VAL A 187 12.82 12.58 -6.42
CA VAL A 187 11.46 12.23 -6.85
C VAL A 187 11.46 11.68 -8.26
N GLY A 188 10.82 10.53 -8.46
CA GLY A 188 10.50 9.97 -9.78
C GLY A 188 8.99 9.92 -9.98
N ILE A 189 8.52 10.33 -11.16
CA ILE A 189 7.10 10.23 -11.52
C ILE A 189 6.90 8.95 -12.34
N LEU A 190 6.23 7.97 -11.76
CA LEU A 190 5.85 6.74 -12.45
C LEU A 190 4.57 6.98 -13.26
N PRO A 191 4.39 6.31 -14.41
CA PRO A 191 3.12 6.36 -15.14
C PRO A 191 1.95 5.81 -14.30
N LEU A 192 0.71 5.96 -14.75
CA LEU A 192 -0.44 5.38 -14.03
C LEU A 192 -0.51 3.87 -14.21
N PRO A 193 -0.57 3.06 -13.14
CA PRO A 193 -0.81 1.64 -13.27
C PRO A 193 -2.27 1.35 -13.60
N VAL A 194 -2.48 0.22 -14.27
CA VAL A 194 -3.80 -0.20 -14.76
C VAL A 194 -4.26 -1.43 -14.00
N ALA A 195 -5.53 -1.44 -13.61
CA ALA A 195 -6.22 -2.66 -13.21
C ALA A 195 -7.33 -3.00 -14.21
N VAL A 196 -7.73 -4.27 -14.17
CA VAL A 196 -8.83 -4.82 -14.95
C VAL A 196 -10.07 -4.92 -14.06
N PHE A 197 -11.24 -4.70 -14.64
CA PHE A 197 -12.48 -5.02 -13.98
C PHE A 197 -12.74 -6.53 -14.05
N CYS A 198 -13.20 -7.06 -12.94
CA CYS A 198 -13.67 -8.42 -12.81
C CYS A 198 -15.15 -8.41 -12.46
N THR A 199 -15.81 -9.52 -12.79
CA THR A 199 -17.18 -9.86 -12.40
C THR A 199 -17.22 -11.29 -11.90
N MET A 200 -18.35 -11.72 -11.35
CA MET A 200 -18.55 -13.13 -11.02
C MET A 200 -18.54 -14.05 -12.26
N GLU A 201 -18.67 -13.51 -13.48
CA GLU A 201 -18.56 -14.27 -14.74
C GLU A 201 -17.11 -14.43 -15.21
N GLY A 202 -16.21 -13.53 -14.82
CA GLY A 202 -14.80 -13.59 -15.19
C GLY A 202 -14.08 -12.25 -15.21
N VAL A 203 -12.83 -12.28 -15.66
CA VAL A 203 -12.03 -11.09 -15.96
C VAL A 203 -12.59 -10.42 -17.23
N THR A 204 -12.82 -9.11 -17.17
CA THR A 204 -13.35 -8.35 -18.31
C THR A 204 -12.22 -7.64 -19.08
N ASP A 205 -12.52 -7.20 -20.30
CA ASP A 205 -11.64 -6.36 -21.12
C ASP A 205 -11.61 -4.89 -20.66
N ARG A 206 -12.53 -4.50 -19.77
CA ARG A 206 -12.60 -3.14 -19.25
C ARG A 206 -11.50 -2.92 -18.24
N VAL A 207 -10.78 -1.84 -18.43
CA VAL A 207 -9.74 -1.37 -17.50
C VAL A 207 -10.18 -0.10 -16.80
N PHE A 208 -9.52 0.22 -15.69
CA PHE A 208 -9.63 1.51 -15.03
C PHE A 208 -8.27 1.89 -14.43
N PHE A 209 -8.10 3.19 -14.19
CA PHE A 209 -6.90 3.71 -13.55
C PHE A 209 -6.94 3.45 -12.06
N ASN A 210 -5.91 2.79 -11.57
CA ASN A 210 -5.63 2.67 -10.15
C ASN A 210 -4.39 3.51 -9.88
N ASP A 211 -4.46 4.45 -8.94
CA ASP A 211 -3.30 5.29 -8.61
C ASP A 211 -2.47 4.72 -7.45
N HIS A 212 -2.86 3.58 -6.87
CA HIS A 212 -2.12 2.90 -5.80
C HIS A 212 -1.03 1.98 -6.35
N TRP A 213 0.18 2.53 -6.46
CA TRP A 213 1.37 1.80 -6.90
C TRP A 213 1.79 0.68 -5.95
N ASP A 214 1.44 0.75 -4.67
CA ASP A 214 1.77 -0.29 -3.68
C ASP A 214 1.09 -1.64 -3.92
N ARG A 215 0.13 -1.71 -4.84
CA ARG A 215 -0.51 -2.96 -5.29
C ARG A 215 0.27 -3.67 -6.39
N TYR A 216 1.12 -2.94 -7.10
CA TYR A 216 1.81 -3.39 -8.32
C TYR A 216 3.32 -3.45 -8.16
N ALA A 217 3.86 -2.82 -7.12
CA ALA A 217 5.30 -2.73 -6.93
C ALA A 217 5.67 -2.45 -5.49
N CYS A 218 6.90 -2.79 -5.14
CA CYS A 218 7.54 -2.33 -3.92
C CYS A 218 8.89 -1.71 -4.21
N LEU A 219 9.23 -0.66 -3.45
CA LEU A 219 10.55 -0.06 -3.43
C LEU A 219 11.21 -0.44 -2.10
N VAL A 220 12.39 -1.06 -2.17
CA VAL A 220 13.15 -1.54 -1.02
C VAL A 220 14.61 -1.10 -1.11
N THR A 221 15.28 -1.06 0.03
CA THR A 221 16.74 -0.93 0.12
C THR A 221 17.37 -2.30 0.32
N GLY A 222 18.30 -2.66 -0.56
CA GLY A 222 19.08 -3.89 -0.50
C GLY A 222 20.12 -3.86 0.62
N ARG A 223 20.70 -5.03 0.89
CA ARG A 223 21.80 -5.18 1.88
C ARG A 223 23.05 -4.36 1.54
N ASP A 224 23.22 -4.02 0.27
CA ASP A 224 24.30 -3.18 -0.26
C ASP A 224 24.02 -1.68 -0.12
N GLY A 225 22.84 -1.30 0.40
CA GLY A 225 22.36 0.08 0.45
C GLY A 225 21.77 0.57 -0.88
N GLY A 226 21.76 -0.26 -1.93
CA GLY A 226 21.14 -0.01 -3.22
C GLY A 226 19.62 0.06 -3.11
N LYS A 227 18.98 0.77 -4.05
CA LYS A 227 17.53 0.92 -4.10
C LYS A 227 16.98 0.03 -5.20
N HIS A 228 15.96 -0.76 -4.88
CA HIS A 228 15.39 -1.74 -5.81
C HIS A 228 13.88 -1.56 -5.92
N LEU A 229 13.41 -1.29 -7.12
CA LEU A 229 11.99 -1.34 -7.46
C LEU A 229 11.67 -2.73 -8.01
N ILE A 230 10.76 -3.44 -7.37
CA ILE A 230 10.31 -4.75 -7.79
C ILE A 230 8.89 -4.61 -8.31
N LEU A 231 8.68 -5.06 -9.55
CA LEU A 231 7.43 -4.93 -10.28
C LEU A 231 6.69 -6.25 -10.35
N ASP A 232 5.36 -6.15 -10.25
CA ASP A 232 4.41 -7.21 -10.60
C ASP A 232 4.66 -7.70 -12.04
N PRO A 233 4.56 -9.02 -12.31
CA PRO A 233 4.90 -9.62 -13.60
C PRO A 233 4.07 -9.04 -14.76
N CYS A 234 2.81 -8.70 -14.53
CA CYS A 234 1.91 -8.17 -15.54
C CYS A 234 1.55 -6.71 -15.28
N VAL A 235 2.43 -5.94 -14.62
CA VAL A 235 2.24 -4.50 -14.46
C VAL A 235 2.01 -3.86 -15.83
N MET A 236 0.86 -3.23 -15.99
CA MET A 236 0.51 -2.44 -17.16
C MET A 236 0.33 -1.00 -16.73
N THR A 237 0.68 -0.08 -17.63
CA THR A 237 0.58 1.35 -17.39
C THR A 237 -0.25 2.01 -18.48
N ALA A 238 -0.79 3.19 -18.18
CA ALA A 238 -1.49 4.00 -19.16
C ALA A 238 -0.58 5.11 -19.67
N ALA A 239 -0.61 5.35 -20.98
CA ALA A 239 -0.02 6.53 -21.61
C ALA A 239 -1.13 7.40 -22.20
N TRP A 240 -1.12 8.70 -21.92
CA TRP A 240 -2.03 9.64 -22.58
C TRP A 240 -1.70 9.72 -24.07
N VAL A 241 -2.73 9.58 -24.90
CA VAL A 241 -2.65 9.82 -26.34
C VAL A 241 -3.12 11.23 -26.66
N ASP A 242 -4.14 11.73 -25.93
CA ASP A 242 -4.67 13.08 -26.07
C ASP A 242 -5.25 13.58 -24.72
N VAL A 243 -4.60 14.59 -24.15
CA VAL A 243 -4.97 15.20 -22.86
C VAL A 243 -6.28 15.99 -22.97
N GLU A 244 -6.58 16.60 -24.13
CA GLU A 244 -7.81 17.38 -24.34
C GLU A 244 -9.02 16.48 -24.52
N ARG A 245 -8.87 15.36 -25.24
CA ARG A 245 -9.93 14.37 -25.46
C ARG A 245 -10.06 13.34 -24.35
N LYS A 246 -9.23 13.45 -23.31
CA LYS A 246 -9.11 12.47 -22.24
C LYS A 246 -8.97 11.04 -22.80
N SER A 247 -8.11 10.84 -23.81
CA SER A 247 -7.84 9.51 -24.38
C SER A 247 -6.48 8.97 -23.96
N TRP A 248 -6.46 7.68 -23.64
CA TRP A 248 -5.29 6.96 -23.17
C TRP A 248 -5.13 5.66 -23.94
N ALA A 249 -3.90 5.18 -24.01
CA ALA A 249 -3.53 3.89 -24.55
C ALA A 249 -2.97 3.01 -23.43
N LEU A 250 -3.32 1.73 -23.46
CA LEU A 250 -2.67 0.72 -22.64
C LEU A 250 -1.28 0.47 -23.16
N VAL A 251 -0.32 0.56 -22.25
CA VAL A 251 1.05 0.15 -22.51
C VAL A 251 1.19 -1.29 -22.00
N ASN A 252 1.61 -2.19 -22.89
CA ASN A 252 1.85 -3.58 -22.51
C ASN A 252 2.91 -3.68 -21.39
N PRO A 253 3.04 -4.83 -20.71
CA PRO A 253 3.97 -4.93 -19.59
C PRO A 253 5.43 -4.62 -19.94
N ALA A 254 5.94 -5.17 -21.04
CA ALA A 254 7.34 -5.00 -21.45
C ALA A 254 7.68 -3.52 -21.70
N ASP A 255 6.82 -2.79 -22.38
CA ASP A 255 7.01 -1.36 -22.64
C ASP A 255 6.74 -0.51 -21.40
N SER A 256 5.82 -0.94 -20.51
CA SER A 256 5.62 -0.30 -19.20
C SER A 256 6.89 -0.33 -18.36
N GLU A 257 7.59 -1.47 -18.31
CA GLU A 257 8.88 -1.56 -17.60
C GLU A 257 9.94 -0.65 -18.23
N LYS A 258 10.02 -0.55 -19.57
CA LYS A 258 10.97 0.36 -20.22
C LYS A 258 10.73 1.80 -19.76
N VAL A 259 9.47 2.26 -19.74
CA VAL A 259 9.10 3.59 -19.24
C VAL A 259 9.44 3.75 -17.76
N ILE A 260 9.17 2.74 -16.93
CA ILE A 260 9.51 2.79 -15.51
C ILE A 260 11.02 2.89 -15.29
N ARG A 261 11.83 2.18 -16.09
CA ARG A 261 13.30 2.24 -16.05
C ARG A 261 13.83 3.63 -16.39
N THR A 262 13.28 4.32 -17.38
CA THR A 262 13.71 5.69 -17.71
C THR A 262 13.46 6.69 -16.58
N VAL A 263 12.52 6.40 -15.69
CA VAL A 263 12.26 7.20 -14.48
C VAL A 263 13.18 6.79 -13.33
N CYS A 264 13.37 5.49 -13.12
CA CYS A 264 14.00 4.94 -11.92
C CYS A 264 15.52 4.90 -11.98
N GLU A 265 16.12 4.50 -13.11
CA GLU A 265 17.56 4.30 -13.23
C GLU A 265 18.36 5.62 -13.03
N PRO A 266 17.91 6.79 -13.51
CA PRO A 266 18.57 8.08 -13.21
C PRO A 266 18.58 8.44 -11.72
N LEU A 267 17.67 7.87 -10.92
CA LEU A 267 17.62 8.04 -9.47
C LEU A 267 18.48 7.01 -8.72
N GLY A 268 19.23 6.17 -9.44
CA GLY A 268 20.00 5.07 -8.87
C GLY A 268 19.14 3.92 -8.36
N VAL A 269 17.92 3.76 -8.90
CA VAL A 269 17.02 2.65 -8.55
C VAL A 269 17.12 1.56 -9.61
N THR A 270 17.49 0.36 -9.18
CA THR A 270 17.49 -0.84 -10.04
C THR A 270 16.08 -1.40 -10.14
N VAL A 271 15.59 -1.60 -11.35
CA VAL A 271 14.26 -2.16 -11.60
C VAL A 271 14.34 -3.67 -11.85
N HIS A 272 13.47 -4.42 -11.18
CA HIS A 272 13.29 -5.86 -11.31
C HIS A 272 11.84 -6.16 -11.66
N ARG A 273 11.60 -7.14 -12.54
CA ARG A 273 10.27 -7.71 -12.75
C ARG A 273 10.27 -9.12 -12.17
N LEU A 274 9.24 -9.45 -11.38
CA LEU A 274 9.05 -10.82 -10.92
C LEU A 274 8.68 -11.76 -12.10
N PRO A 275 9.12 -13.03 -12.08
CA PRO A 275 8.74 -14.00 -13.10
C PRO A 275 7.28 -14.47 -12.96
N GLY A 276 6.67 -14.27 -11.79
CA GLY A 276 5.29 -14.66 -11.47
C GLY A 276 4.89 -14.17 -10.08
N LEU A 277 3.63 -14.40 -9.72
CA LEU A 277 3.10 -14.24 -8.37
C LEU A 277 2.17 -15.41 -8.06
N GLU A 278 2.21 -15.87 -6.81
CA GLU A 278 1.40 -16.98 -6.29
C GLU A 278 0.27 -16.46 -5.39
N VAL A 279 0.48 -15.30 -4.77
CA VAL A 279 -0.47 -14.66 -3.84
C VAL A 279 -0.80 -13.24 -4.34
N PRO A 280 -2.07 -12.81 -4.29
CA PRO A 280 -2.43 -11.45 -4.64
C PRO A 280 -1.71 -10.43 -3.74
N TYR A 281 -1.26 -9.32 -4.34
CA TYR A 281 -0.61 -8.22 -3.62
C TYR A 281 0.63 -8.65 -2.80
N ALA A 282 1.39 -9.67 -3.24
CA ALA A 282 2.60 -10.08 -2.52
C ALA A 282 3.64 -8.95 -2.36
N LEU A 283 3.63 -7.97 -3.28
CA LEU A 283 4.48 -6.77 -3.22
C LEU A 283 3.93 -5.67 -2.30
N ASN A 284 2.72 -5.81 -1.75
CA ASN A 284 2.17 -4.87 -0.77
C ASN A 284 2.76 -5.15 0.63
N LEU A 285 4.09 -5.03 0.73
CA LEU A 285 4.92 -5.37 1.89
C LEU A 285 5.47 -4.12 2.57
N ILE A 286 5.93 -4.21 3.81
CA ILE A 286 6.67 -3.13 4.48
C ILE A 286 8.15 -3.50 4.63
N GLN A 287 9.02 -2.50 4.55
CA GLN A 287 10.41 -2.61 4.98
C GLN A 287 10.63 -1.64 6.16
N LEU A 288 11.14 -2.16 7.27
CA LEU A 288 11.47 -1.39 8.45
C LEU A 288 12.81 -0.66 8.27
N ALA A 289 13.06 0.34 9.11
CA ALA A 289 14.29 1.14 9.06
C ALA A 289 15.57 0.31 9.30
N ASP A 290 15.46 -0.86 9.94
CA ASP A 290 16.57 -1.80 10.15
C ASP A 290 16.79 -2.78 8.98
N GLY A 291 16.01 -2.65 7.90
CA GLY A 291 16.14 -3.44 6.68
C GLY A 291 15.21 -4.65 6.62
N ARG A 292 14.59 -5.05 7.74
CA ARG A 292 13.68 -6.20 7.77
C ARG A 292 12.40 -5.94 6.99
N ILE A 293 11.93 -6.96 6.31
CA ILE A 293 10.73 -6.95 5.48
C ILE A 293 9.66 -7.82 6.13
N LEU A 294 8.42 -7.34 6.09
CA LEU A 294 7.22 -8.15 6.32
C LEU A 294 6.42 -8.24 5.03
N MET A 295 6.22 -9.46 4.54
CA MET A 295 5.39 -9.76 3.37
C MET A 295 4.39 -10.89 3.68
N THR A 296 3.46 -11.13 2.75
CA THR A 296 2.56 -12.29 2.86
C THR A 296 3.34 -13.60 2.78
N GLY A 297 2.90 -14.62 3.52
CA GLY A 297 3.32 -16.00 3.30
C GLY A 297 2.79 -16.58 1.99
N GLY A 298 3.42 -17.65 1.53
CA GLY A 298 2.99 -18.47 0.38
C GLY A 298 3.31 -17.93 -1.01
N ASP A 299 4.09 -16.85 -1.12
CA ASP A 299 4.66 -16.40 -2.40
C ASP A 299 6.18 -16.60 -2.38
N ASP A 300 6.61 -17.81 -2.75
CA ASP A 300 8.02 -18.22 -2.71
C ASP A 300 8.83 -17.51 -3.80
N ILE A 301 8.19 -17.14 -4.90
CA ILE A 301 8.80 -16.36 -6.00
C ILE A 301 9.21 -14.97 -5.50
N ALA A 302 8.26 -14.18 -4.98
CA ALA A 302 8.54 -12.84 -4.48
C ALA A 302 9.49 -12.89 -3.29
N ARG A 303 9.29 -13.87 -2.39
CA ARG A 303 10.18 -14.09 -1.24
C ARG A 303 11.62 -14.34 -1.68
N GLY A 304 11.86 -15.24 -2.63
CA GLY A 304 13.20 -15.56 -3.12
C GLY A 304 13.93 -14.32 -3.66
N VAL A 305 13.25 -13.52 -4.49
CA VAL A 305 13.82 -12.25 -5.00
C VAL A 305 14.16 -11.27 -3.87
N LEU A 306 13.29 -11.15 -2.86
CA LEU A 306 13.55 -10.27 -1.72
C LEU A 306 14.71 -10.78 -0.87
N GLU A 307 14.78 -12.08 -0.59
CA GLU A 307 15.86 -12.69 0.18
C GLU A 307 17.23 -12.52 -0.52
N GLU A 308 17.28 -12.58 -1.84
CA GLU A 308 18.49 -12.29 -2.62
C GLU A 308 18.97 -10.84 -2.43
N LEU A 309 18.03 -9.88 -2.37
CA LEU A 309 18.32 -8.46 -2.27
C LEU A 309 18.63 -8.00 -0.84
N VAL A 310 17.86 -8.44 0.15
CA VAL A 310 17.97 -7.97 1.54
C VAL A 310 18.62 -8.99 2.48
N GLY A 311 18.68 -10.26 2.09
CA GLY A 311 19.18 -11.37 2.90
C GLY A 311 18.05 -12.22 3.49
N THR A 312 18.25 -13.54 3.51
CA THR A 312 17.26 -14.53 4.01
C THR A 312 16.78 -14.27 5.43
N ASN A 313 17.64 -13.77 6.32
CA ASN A 313 17.29 -13.46 7.71
C ASN A 313 16.57 -12.10 7.88
N GLN A 314 16.29 -11.39 6.79
CA GLN A 314 15.59 -10.11 6.81
C GLN A 314 14.14 -10.22 6.32
N VAL A 315 13.73 -11.33 5.69
CA VAL A 315 12.37 -11.49 5.15
C VAL A 315 11.53 -12.31 6.11
N PHE A 316 10.52 -11.67 6.70
CA PHE A 316 9.51 -12.28 7.56
C PHE A 316 8.21 -12.40 6.78
N THR A 317 7.52 -13.51 6.98
CA THR A 317 6.24 -13.79 6.33
C THR A 317 5.14 -14.01 7.35
N THR A 318 3.90 -13.71 6.97
CA THR A 318 2.74 -14.20 7.73
C THR A 318 2.69 -15.73 7.69
N GLU A 319 2.13 -16.36 8.73
CA GLU A 319 2.01 -17.83 8.80
C GLU A 319 1.17 -18.39 7.65
N ALA A 320 0.13 -17.66 7.25
CA ALA A 320 -0.71 -18.00 6.13
C ALA A 320 -0.70 -16.88 5.06
N PRO A 321 -0.99 -17.22 3.80
CA PRO A 321 -1.15 -16.23 2.74
C PRO A 321 -2.30 -15.26 3.02
N ILE A 322 -2.07 -13.98 2.75
CA ILE A 322 -3.06 -12.90 2.85
C ILE A 322 -3.77 -12.79 1.50
N CYS A 323 -4.92 -13.46 1.35
CA CYS A 323 -5.64 -13.61 0.09
C CYS A 323 -6.97 -12.87 0.07
N HIS A 324 -7.69 -12.81 1.20
CA HIS A 324 -9.03 -12.23 1.30
C HIS A 324 -8.95 -10.71 1.39
N TYR A 325 -7.98 -10.16 2.12
CA TYR A 325 -7.79 -8.70 2.17
C TYR A 325 -7.59 -8.06 0.79
N PRO A 326 -6.69 -8.55 -0.07
CA PRO A 326 -6.52 -8.01 -1.42
C PRO A 326 -7.80 -8.06 -2.27
N VAL A 327 -8.62 -9.09 -2.10
CA VAL A 327 -9.79 -9.35 -2.95
C VAL A 327 -11.07 -8.63 -2.47
N PHE A 328 -11.27 -8.53 -1.16
CA PHE A 328 -12.50 -7.98 -0.56
C PHE A 328 -12.32 -6.61 0.08
N ALA A 329 -11.11 -6.27 0.51
CA ALA A 329 -10.79 -4.97 1.11
C ALA A 329 -9.81 -4.15 0.24
N GLN A 330 -9.35 -4.70 -0.88
CA GLN A 330 -8.39 -4.10 -1.80
C GLN A 330 -7.11 -3.59 -1.13
N ALA A 331 -6.68 -4.28 -0.08
CA ALA A 331 -5.55 -3.89 0.75
C ALA A 331 -4.60 -5.06 0.98
N GLY A 332 -3.31 -4.78 1.13
CA GLY A 332 -2.33 -5.74 1.64
C GLY A 332 -1.69 -5.23 2.94
N ILE A 333 -0.56 -5.81 3.31
CA ILE A 333 0.13 -5.49 4.57
C ILE A 333 0.55 -4.01 4.61
N ARG A 334 1.12 -3.47 3.52
CA ARG A 334 1.52 -2.06 3.45
C ARG A 334 0.33 -1.12 3.59
N CYS A 335 -0.86 -1.45 3.08
CA CYS A 335 -2.04 -0.61 3.24
C CYS A 335 -2.50 -0.55 4.71
N LEU A 336 -2.39 -1.68 5.42
CA LEU A 336 -2.83 -1.86 6.80
C LEU A 336 -1.81 -1.38 7.84
N VAL A 337 -0.55 -1.19 7.46
CA VAL A 337 0.54 -0.86 8.39
C VAL A 337 1.30 0.38 7.91
N SER A 338 1.46 1.36 8.80
CA SER A 338 2.27 2.55 8.52
C SER A 338 3.11 3.00 9.71
N GLU A 339 4.16 3.76 9.45
CA GLU A 339 4.93 4.40 10.51
C GLU A 339 4.11 5.53 11.15
N ALA A 340 4.01 5.56 12.48
CA ALA A 340 3.12 6.48 13.20
C ALA A 340 3.63 7.93 13.16
N PRO A 341 3.00 8.88 12.44
CA PRO A 341 3.50 10.26 12.46
C PRO A 341 3.52 10.81 13.89
N PRO A 342 4.45 11.72 14.25
CA PRO A 342 4.65 12.19 15.64
C PRO A 342 3.41 12.77 16.34
N VAL A 343 2.35 13.06 15.60
CA VAL A 343 1.04 13.46 16.11
C VAL A 343 0.32 12.34 16.88
N PHE A 344 0.56 11.08 16.54
CA PHE A 344 0.11 9.94 17.34
C PHE A 344 0.98 9.83 18.57
N LYS A 345 0.56 10.50 19.65
CA LYS A 345 1.23 10.37 20.93
C LYS A 345 1.06 8.94 21.45
N ARG A 346 2.08 8.43 22.14
CA ARG A 346 1.92 7.38 23.14
C ARG A 346 0.97 7.86 24.24
N ARG A 347 -0.35 7.83 24.01
CA ARG A 347 -1.31 7.86 25.12
C ARG A 347 -1.33 6.47 25.73
N VAL A 348 -1.38 6.48 27.07
CA VAL A 348 -1.04 5.41 28.02
C VAL A 348 -1.88 4.16 27.79
#